data_AF-A0A2E8D4P5-F1
#
_entry.id   AF-A0A2E8D4P5-F1
#
_cell.length_a   1.000
_cell.length_b   1.000
_cell.length_c   1.000
_cell.angle_alpha   90.00
_cell.angle_beta   90.00
_cell.angle_gamma   90.00
#
_symmetry.space_group_name_H-M   'P 1'
#
loop_
_entity.id
_entity.type
_entity.pdbx_description
1 polymer ?
#
loop_
_entity_poly.entity_id
_entity_poly.type
_entity_poly.pdbx_seq_one_letter_code
_entity_poly.pdbx_strand_id
1 'polypeptide(L)'
;MARAMSIVTAANAPADATYHHELSGRRYEAYREADKLRHRVCFDGNGDSSSDDVLVDIPIDYVIGAGTHFQIFVTEVDGFLVESPMTWYASKPGWAMSPGYDVPFPQAFERGVAEQCLFCHAGRAEAVEDSVHRIRFHELTMGCERCHGPGSLHIQRHSSGEALAGSDDDVQDFTIVNPEKLPRELAEDVCHQCHLTTKAYVLNRGRKLSDFRPGRRLHDFRVYYQLESINEPMRVVGHVEQQLLSRCYQESDSLSCLTCHSSHHTPEAEERLDYYRSICLECHQSAACKVDRDTLASTSPENDCVKCHMPRVATKTLHVAATHHRIGIHTNDQITHETENSGDHPATQLRPLDDLSHLSDLDRTRLLGLGYLKLALRQGPGSNFVWQRSQELLLRTREMGLREGNVDATLAHLFWGEDPARASRFAASALESPLLSAESRVNALFALASNRRQNKQYEEAIRFVDELTKIRRHSADWSLLGDCRLALGDTRGAVEAFETAVAINPNLVPIHETLCWLYQQQGNLARVERHRHIIERISAIDQRLRNEP
;
A
#
# COMPACT_ATOMS: atom_id res chain seq x y z
N MET A 1 2.57 -16.17 16.91
CA MET A 1 2.26 -15.94 15.48
C MET A 1 1.96 -14.46 15.24
N ALA A 2 2.54 -13.88 14.20
CA ALA A 2 2.33 -12.48 13.87
C ALA A 2 0.87 -12.24 13.42
N ARG A 3 0.14 -11.40 14.16
CA ARG A 3 -1.24 -10.98 13.87
C ARG A 3 -1.23 -9.96 12.72
N ALA A 4 -0.92 -10.41 11.51
CA ALA A 4 -0.86 -9.55 10.33
C ALA A 4 -2.26 -9.06 9.92
N MET A 5 -3.24 -9.96 9.91
CA MET A 5 -4.64 -9.67 9.65
C MET A 5 -5.55 -10.61 10.43
N SER A 6 -6.74 -10.14 10.81
CA SER A 6 -7.77 -10.93 11.47
C SER A 6 -9.18 -10.41 11.16
N ILE A 7 -10.19 -11.22 11.46
CA ILE A 7 -11.60 -10.81 11.41
C ILE A 7 -11.88 -9.83 12.54
N VAL A 8 -12.65 -8.79 12.24
CA VAL A 8 -13.14 -7.82 13.23
C VAL A 8 -14.46 -8.32 13.80
N THR A 9 -14.58 -8.25 15.12
CA THR A 9 -15.76 -8.60 15.92
C THR A 9 -16.00 -7.47 16.92
N ALA A 10 -17.20 -7.38 17.47
CA ALA A 10 -17.47 -6.41 18.55
C ALA A 10 -16.53 -6.61 19.76
N ALA A 11 -16.02 -7.82 19.99
CA ALA A 11 -15.16 -8.14 21.13
C ALA A 11 -13.69 -7.71 20.97
N ASN A 12 -13.18 -7.65 19.74
CA ASN A 12 -11.77 -7.32 19.46
C ASN A 12 -11.58 -5.94 18.80
N ALA A 13 -12.67 -5.23 18.50
CA ALA A 13 -12.63 -3.88 18.00
C ALA A 13 -12.19 -2.88 19.09
N PRO A 14 -11.52 -1.78 18.72
CA PRO A 14 -11.27 -0.67 19.63
C PRO A 14 -12.57 -0.04 20.15
N ALA A 15 -12.43 0.86 21.13
CA ALA A 15 -13.56 1.54 21.75
C ALA A 15 -14.38 2.37 20.74
N ASP A 16 -15.68 2.47 21.00
CA ASP A 16 -16.59 3.28 20.19
C ASP A 16 -16.23 4.73 20.39
N ALA A 17 -16.15 5.48 19.29
CA ALA A 17 -15.85 6.90 19.35
C ALA A 17 -16.27 7.63 18.10
N THR A 18 -16.26 8.94 18.23
CA THR A 18 -16.47 9.89 17.15
C THR A 18 -15.19 10.69 16.95
N TYR A 19 -14.76 10.79 15.69
CA TYR A 19 -13.63 11.59 15.26
C TYR A 19 -14.12 12.68 14.30
N HIS A 20 -13.84 13.94 14.62
CA HIS A 20 -14.13 15.08 13.76
C HIS A 20 -12.90 15.43 12.93
N HIS A 21 -13.05 15.42 11.62
CA HIS A 21 -11.97 15.74 10.69
C HIS A 21 -12.18 17.13 10.11
N GLU A 22 -11.52 18.11 10.73
CA GLU A 22 -11.67 19.54 10.43
C GLU A 22 -11.47 19.85 8.94
N LEU A 23 -10.43 19.29 8.29
CA LEU A 23 -10.15 19.57 6.87
C LEU A 23 -11.31 19.20 5.95
N SER A 24 -12.00 18.08 6.23
CA SER A 24 -13.15 17.66 5.40
C SER A 24 -14.50 18.13 5.92
N GLY A 25 -14.58 18.75 7.10
CA GLY A 25 -15.86 19.10 7.74
C GLY A 25 -16.80 17.89 7.89
N ARG A 26 -16.21 16.72 8.21
CA ARG A 26 -16.91 15.44 8.36
C ARG A 26 -16.65 14.84 9.73
N ARG A 27 -17.67 14.13 10.18
CA ARG A 27 -17.67 13.30 11.37
C ARG A 27 -17.55 11.82 10.98
N TYR A 28 -16.64 11.13 11.64
CA TYR A 28 -16.37 9.71 11.45
C TYR A 28 -16.69 8.98 12.74
N GLU A 29 -17.61 8.03 12.68
CA GLU A 29 -18.09 7.28 13.84
C GLU A 29 -17.67 5.82 13.71
N ALA A 30 -17.01 5.30 14.74
CA ALA A 30 -16.78 3.88 14.92
C ALA A 30 -17.67 3.42 16.07
N TYR A 31 -18.62 2.52 15.79
CA TYR A 31 -19.58 2.07 16.79
C TYR A 31 -19.93 0.59 16.61
N ARG A 32 -20.32 -0.05 17.71
CA ARG A 32 -20.79 -1.43 17.69
C ARG A 32 -22.29 -1.49 17.44
N GLU A 33 -22.69 -2.33 16.49
CA GLU A 33 -24.09 -2.70 16.25
C GLU A 33 -24.18 -4.22 16.19
N ALA A 34 -24.93 -4.80 17.14
CA ALA A 34 -24.91 -6.24 17.40
C ALA A 34 -23.48 -6.76 17.61
N ASP A 35 -23.01 -7.71 16.80
CA ASP A 35 -21.67 -8.33 16.91
C ASP A 35 -20.66 -7.76 15.90
N LYS A 36 -20.99 -6.64 15.22
CA LYS A 36 -20.11 -6.02 14.22
C LYS A 36 -19.68 -4.62 14.64
N LEU A 37 -18.42 -4.30 14.32
CA LEU A 37 -17.96 -2.92 14.24
C LEU A 37 -18.52 -2.29 12.96
N ARG A 38 -19.01 -1.06 13.05
CA ARG A 38 -19.47 -0.27 11.92
C ARG A 38 -18.74 1.04 11.87
N HIS A 39 -18.41 1.48 10.66
CA HIS A 39 -17.88 2.81 10.41
C HIS A 39 -18.90 3.63 9.64
N ARG A 40 -19.22 4.81 10.16
CA ARG A 40 -20.13 5.76 9.54
C ARG A 40 -19.43 7.08 9.27
N VAL A 41 -19.72 7.67 8.11
CA VAL A 41 -19.24 8.99 7.69
C VAL A 41 -20.43 9.91 7.53
N CYS A 42 -20.40 11.03 8.22
CA CYS A 42 -21.42 12.08 8.16
C CYS A 42 -20.79 13.44 7.86
N PHE A 43 -21.58 14.38 7.35
CA PHE A 43 -21.21 15.79 7.44
C PHE A 43 -21.27 16.29 8.90
N ASP A 44 -20.41 17.25 9.27
CA ASP A 44 -20.47 17.86 10.61
C ASP A 44 -21.72 18.74 10.78
N GLY A 45 -22.51 18.54 11.84
CA GLY A 45 -23.71 19.31 12.15
C GLY A 45 -23.89 19.56 13.66
N ASN A 46 -24.83 20.43 14.04
CA ASN A 46 -25.13 20.84 15.43
C ASN A 46 -25.81 19.73 16.26
N GLY A 47 -25.19 18.56 16.36
CA GLY A 47 -25.50 17.55 17.37
C GLY A 47 -26.60 16.54 17.04
N ASP A 48 -27.43 16.78 16.02
CA ASP A 48 -28.45 15.81 15.58
C ASP A 48 -28.14 15.33 14.16
N SER A 49 -27.72 14.07 14.02
CA SER A 49 -27.43 13.44 12.74
C SER A 49 -28.74 13.16 12.01
N SER A 50 -29.20 14.12 11.21
CA SER A 50 -30.29 13.87 10.27
C SER A 50 -29.87 12.74 9.31
N SER A 51 -30.83 11.95 8.81
CA SER A 51 -30.53 10.89 7.83
C SER A 51 -29.87 11.45 6.56
N ASP A 52 -30.09 12.73 6.26
CA ASP A 52 -29.59 13.42 5.08
C ASP A 52 -28.10 13.77 5.19
N ASP A 53 -27.53 13.77 6.40
CA ASP A 53 -26.11 14.02 6.64
C ASP A 53 -25.25 12.76 6.56
N VAL A 54 -25.87 11.57 6.56
CA VAL A 54 -25.16 10.28 6.47
C VAL A 54 -24.73 10.03 5.02
N LEU A 55 -23.43 9.99 4.80
CA LEU A 55 -22.83 9.69 3.50
C LEU A 55 -22.63 8.19 3.30
N VAL A 56 -22.08 7.52 4.32
CA VAL A 56 -21.75 6.10 4.28
C VAL A 56 -21.93 5.50 5.67
N ASP A 57 -22.46 4.28 5.74
CA ASP A 57 -22.54 3.48 6.97
C ASP A 57 -22.38 1.99 6.63
N ILE A 58 -21.23 1.40 6.95
CA ILE A 58 -20.84 0.07 6.48
C ILE A 58 -20.24 -0.76 7.64
N PRO A 59 -20.57 -2.06 7.75
CA PRO A 59 -19.91 -2.95 8.70
C PRO A 59 -18.46 -3.22 8.30
N ILE A 60 -17.59 -3.43 9.28
CA ILE A 60 -16.18 -3.74 9.05
C ILE A 60 -15.93 -5.24 9.25
N ASP A 61 -15.23 -5.86 8.30
CA ASP A 61 -15.02 -7.31 8.29
C ASP A 61 -13.63 -7.71 8.77
N TYR A 62 -12.60 -6.90 8.46
CA TYR A 62 -11.21 -7.24 8.71
C TYR A 62 -10.39 -6.08 9.29
N VAL A 63 -9.32 -6.45 9.98
CA VAL A 63 -8.31 -5.53 10.48
C VAL A 63 -6.94 -6.02 10.05
N ILE A 64 -6.12 -5.10 9.55
CA ILE A 64 -4.71 -5.27 9.22
C ILE A 64 -3.87 -4.58 10.29
N GLY A 65 -2.87 -5.29 10.80
CA GLY A 65 -1.92 -4.82 11.81
C GLY A 65 -2.14 -5.47 13.18
N ALA A 66 -1.02 -5.71 13.88
CA ALA A 66 -1.00 -6.45 15.14
C ALA A 66 -1.52 -5.66 16.36
N GLY A 67 -1.91 -4.39 16.19
CA GLY A 67 -2.40 -3.53 17.27
C GLY A 67 -1.33 -2.82 18.10
N THR A 68 -0.04 -3.06 17.83
CA THR A 68 1.06 -2.43 18.60
C THR A 68 1.23 -0.94 18.33
N HIS A 69 1.04 -0.52 17.07
CA HIS A 69 1.19 0.89 16.66
C HIS A 69 -0.13 1.44 16.14
N PHE A 70 -0.77 0.71 15.24
CA PHE A 70 -2.07 1.06 14.68
C PHE A 70 -2.78 -0.17 14.09
N GLN A 71 -4.06 -0.01 13.79
CA GLN A 71 -4.93 -1.01 13.15
C GLN A 71 -5.68 -0.33 12.01
N ILE A 72 -5.47 -0.84 10.79
CA ILE A 72 -6.16 -0.39 9.57
C ILE A 72 -7.35 -1.33 9.34
N PHE A 73 -8.51 -0.75 9.06
CA PHE A 73 -9.74 -1.50 8.91
C PHE A 73 -10.09 -1.67 7.43
N VAL A 74 -10.62 -2.83 7.08
CA VAL A 74 -10.89 -3.24 5.70
C VAL A 74 -12.22 -3.98 5.66
N THR A 75 -13.00 -3.78 4.60
CA THR A 75 -14.31 -4.43 4.41
C THR A 75 -14.50 -4.80 2.95
N GLU A 76 -15.40 -5.76 2.70
CA GLU A 76 -15.83 -6.12 1.37
C GLU A 76 -17.12 -5.38 1.00
N VAL A 77 -17.09 -4.62 -0.09
CA VAL A 77 -18.25 -3.90 -0.65
C VAL A 77 -18.38 -4.26 -2.12
N ASP A 78 -19.57 -4.75 -2.53
CA ASP A 78 -19.85 -5.21 -3.90
C ASP A 78 -18.88 -6.33 -4.39
N GLY A 79 -18.35 -7.12 -3.44
CA GLY A 79 -17.34 -8.15 -3.68
C GLY A 79 -15.90 -7.63 -3.73
N PHE A 80 -15.68 -6.32 -3.62
CA PHE A 80 -14.34 -5.70 -3.67
C PHE A 80 -13.86 -5.32 -2.27
N LEU A 81 -12.61 -5.66 -1.98
CA LEU A 81 -11.96 -5.32 -0.72
C LEU A 81 -11.52 -3.85 -0.74
N VAL A 82 -11.97 -3.07 0.23
CA VAL A 82 -11.71 -1.62 0.32
C VAL A 82 -11.24 -1.21 1.71
N GLU A 83 -10.36 -0.21 1.77
CA GLU A 83 -9.86 0.38 3.00
C GLU A 83 -10.89 1.34 3.61
N SER A 84 -11.06 1.26 4.93
CA SER A 84 -11.82 2.25 5.69
C SER A 84 -11.03 3.57 5.80
N PRO A 85 -11.69 4.74 5.78
CA PRO A 85 -11.01 6.03 5.99
C PRO A 85 -10.55 6.25 7.44
N MET A 86 -10.91 5.36 8.37
CA MET A 86 -10.56 5.42 9.79
C MET A 86 -9.54 4.36 10.20
N THR A 87 -8.54 4.78 10.98
CA THR A 87 -7.51 3.93 11.60
C THR A 87 -7.50 4.16 13.11
N TRP A 88 -7.27 3.09 13.88
CA TRP A 88 -7.01 3.19 15.32
C TRP A 88 -5.51 3.28 15.57
N TYR A 89 -5.07 4.28 16.32
CA TYR A 89 -3.67 4.48 16.69
C TYR A 89 -3.45 4.11 18.16
N ALA A 90 -2.56 3.17 18.43
CA ALA A 90 -2.33 2.63 19.78
C ALA A 90 -1.38 3.51 20.62
N SER A 91 -0.39 4.14 20.00
CA SER A 91 0.59 5.00 20.70
C SER A 91 -0.05 6.28 21.29
N LYS A 92 -1.08 6.78 20.62
CA LYS A 92 -1.98 7.83 21.10
C LYS A 92 -3.40 7.28 20.97
N PRO A 93 -3.87 6.48 21.95
CA PRO A 93 -5.12 5.71 21.86
C PRO A 93 -6.27 6.57 21.33
N GLY A 94 -6.68 6.31 20.09
CA GLY A 94 -7.71 7.10 19.45
C GLY A 94 -7.88 6.79 17.96
N TRP A 95 -9.05 7.16 17.46
CA TRP A 95 -9.37 7.13 16.04
C TRP A 95 -8.87 8.39 15.36
N ALA A 96 -8.30 8.23 14.17
CA ALA A 96 -7.99 9.33 13.26
C ALA A 96 -8.03 8.84 11.81
N MET A 97 -7.79 9.74 10.86
CA MET A 97 -7.77 9.41 9.44
C MET A 97 -6.71 8.34 9.12
N SER A 98 -7.07 7.41 8.25
CA SER A 98 -6.14 6.44 7.69
C SER A 98 -5.07 7.13 6.85
N PRO A 99 -3.85 6.58 6.75
CA PRO A 99 -2.78 7.21 5.96
C PRO A 99 -3.21 7.47 4.50
N GLY A 100 -3.13 8.74 4.07
CA GLY A 100 -3.57 9.18 2.74
C GLY A 100 -5.02 9.68 2.67
N TYR A 101 -5.78 9.61 3.77
CA TYR A 101 -7.14 10.14 3.87
C TYR A 101 -7.22 11.50 4.58
N ASP A 102 -6.12 11.99 5.14
CA ASP A 102 -6.01 13.29 5.82
C ASP A 102 -5.93 14.44 4.80
N VAL A 103 -7.00 14.59 4.01
CA VAL A 103 -7.15 15.56 2.92
C VAL A 103 -8.57 16.14 2.94
N PRO A 104 -8.84 17.31 2.34
CA PRO A 104 -10.17 17.92 2.45
C PRO A 104 -11.30 17.13 1.78
N PHE A 105 -10.99 16.32 0.77
CA PHE A 105 -11.97 15.47 0.06
C PHE A 105 -11.55 14.00 0.09
N PRO A 106 -11.65 13.29 1.23
CA PRO A 106 -11.24 11.91 1.34
C PRO A 106 -12.13 10.99 0.49
N GLN A 107 -11.53 9.96 -0.11
CA GLN A 107 -12.16 9.01 -1.05
C GLN A 107 -13.12 7.99 -0.40
N ALA A 108 -13.65 8.25 0.80
CA ALA A 108 -14.55 7.36 1.54
C ALA A 108 -14.11 5.87 1.48
N PHE A 109 -14.95 4.97 0.96
CA PHE A 109 -14.66 3.54 0.77
C PHE A 109 -14.37 3.17 -0.69
N GLU A 110 -13.67 4.05 -1.43
CA GLU A 110 -13.25 3.79 -2.82
C GLU A 110 -11.89 3.12 -2.93
N ARG A 111 -10.98 3.34 -1.97
CA ARG A 111 -9.60 2.85 -2.04
C ARG A 111 -9.56 1.33 -1.92
N GLY A 112 -9.36 0.66 -3.05
CA GLY A 112 -9.25 -0.80 -3.11
C GLY A 112 -7.97 -1.34 -2.46
N VAL A 113 -8.08 -2.52 -1.86
CA VAL A 113 -6.96 -3.27 -1.28
C VAL A 113 -6.61 -4.41 -2.24
N ALA A 114 -5.45 -4.30 -2.90
CA ALA A 114 -5.00 -5.28 -3.89
C ALA A 114 -4.22 -6.44 -3.25
N GLU A 115 -4.11 -7.56 -3.98
CA GLU A 115 -3.26 -8.71 -3.61
C GLU A 115 -1.83 -8.28 -3.23
N GLN A 116 -1.30 -7.27 -3.91
CA GLN A 116 0.04 -6.72 -3.67
C GLN A 116 0.20 -6.15 -2.25
N CYS A 117 -0.85 -5.53 -1.68
CA CYS A 117 -0.87 -5.08 -0.29
C CYS A 117 -0.91 -6.28 0.65
N LEU A 118 -1.79 -7.24 0.34
CA LEU A 118 -2.03 -8.42 1.17
C LEU A 118 -0.85 -9.40 1.16
N PHE A 119 0.05 -9.31 0.18
CA PHE A 119 1.28 -10.09 0.16
C PHE A 119 2.06 -9.94 1.47
N CYS A 120 2.13 -8.73 2.04
CA CYS A 120 2.82 -8.45 3.30
C CYS A 120 1.87 -8.39 4.51
N HIS A 121 0.56 -8.39 4.29
CA HIS A 121 -0.44 -8.12 5.32
C HIS A 121 -1.41 -9.28 5.58
N ALA A 122 -1.33 -10.37 4.81
CA ALA A 122 -2.06 -11.61 5.03
C ALA A 122 -1.13 -12.82 4.88
N GLY A 123 -1.50 -13.94 5.49
CA GLY A 123 -0.77 -15.21 5.33
C GLY A 123 -0.72 -15.65 3.88
N ARG A 124 -1.90 -15.85 3.29
CA ARG A 124 -2.08 -16.20 1.88
C ARG A 124 -3.40 -15.63 1.37
N ALA A 125 -3.32 -14.83 0.32
CA ALA A 125 -4.45 -14.23 -0.36
C ALA A 125 -4.18 -14.23 -1.87
N GLU A 126 -5.23 -14.39 -2.67
CA GLU A 126 -5.15 -14.36 -4.13
C GLU A 126 -6.27 -13.49 -4.71
N ALA A 127 -6.00 -12.82 -5.81
CA ALA A 127 -7.04 -12.15 -6.59
C ALA A 127 -7.89 -13.17 -7.37
N VAL A 128 -9.20 -12.94 -7.43
CA VAL A 128 -10.17 -13.84 -8.08
C VAL A 128 -10.52 -13.31 -9.49
N GLU A 129 -10.61 -14.19 -10.48
CA GLU A 129 -11.16 -13.91 -11.82
C GLU A 129 -10.58 -12.65 -12.51
N ASP A 130 -9.26 -12.50 -12.50
CA ASP A 130 -8.53 -11.35 -13.07
C ASP A 130 -8.93 -9.97 -12.49
N SER A 131 -9.59 -9.95 -11.32
CA SER A 131 -9.85 -8.73 -10.56
C SER A 131 -8.57 -8.17 -9.93
N VAL A 132 -8.59 -6.87 -9.60
CA VAL A 132 -7.52 -6.25 -8.80
C VAL A 132 -7.84 -6.29 -7.29
N HIS A 133 -9.13 -6.23 -6.91
CA HIS A 133 -9.55 -6.07 -5.50
C HIS A 133 -10.57 -7.11 -5.01
N ARG A 134 -11.00 -8.06 -5.84
CA ARG A 134 -11.75 -9.24 -5.36
C ARG A 134 -10.75 -10.27 -4.86
N ILE A 135 -10.76 -10.51 -3.56
CA ILE A 135 -9.71 -11.29 -2.90
C ILE A 135 -10.31 -12.53 -2.25
N ARG A 136 -9.66 -13.68 -2.46
CA ARG A 136 -9.87 -14.88 -1.65
C ARG A 136 -8.76 -15.00 -0.61
N PHE A 137 -9.14 -15.09 0.66
CA PHE A 137 -8.22 -15.40 1.75
C PHE A 137 -8.12 -16.91 1.97
N HIS A 138 -6.90 -17.43 1.93
CA HIS A 138 -6.61 -18.81 2.36
C HIS A 138 -6.12 -18.82 3.81
N GLU A 139 -5.35 -17.80 4.20
CA GLU A 139 -4.82 -17.59 5.55
C GLU A 139 -4.77 -16.10 5.87
N LEU A 140 -5.38 -15.67 6.97
CA LEU A 140 -5.38 -14.26 7.40
C LEU A 140 -4.06 -13.88 8.10
N THR A 141 -3.60 -14.70 9.04
CA THR A 141 -2.35 -14.46 9.77
C THR A 141 -1.15 -14.97 8.99
N MET A 142 0.03 -14.37 9.20
CA MET A 142 1.28 -14.88 8.60
C MET A 142 1.57 -16.31 9.05
N GLY A 143 1.42 -17.27 8.12
CA GLY A 143 1.68 -18.67 8.33
C GLY A 143 3.15 -19.06 8.13
N CYS A 144 3.49 -20.30 8.52
CA CYS A 144 4.86 -20.84 8.43
C CYS A 144 5.42 -20.78 7.01
N GLU A 145 4.57 -21.08 6.01
CA GLU A 145 5.00 -21.19 4.61
C GLU A 145 5.48 -19.86 4.01
N ARG A 146 5.13 -18.72 4.61
CA ARG A 146 5.63 -17.41 4.16
C ARG A 146 7.15 -17.29 4.31
N CYS A 147 7.69 -17.87 5.37
CA CYS A 147 9.12 -17.81 5.70
C CYS A 147 9.86 -19.12 5.36
N HIS A 148 9.15 -20.25 5.39
CA HIS A 148 9.73 -21.57 5.21
C HIS A 148 9.44 -22.22 3.84
N GLY A 149 8.59 -21.58 3.02
CA GLY A 149 8.12 -22.13 1.76
C GLY A 149 7.05 -23.21 1.96
N PRO A 150 6.52 -23.80 0.86
CA PRO A 150 5.46 -24.82 0.94
C PRO A 150 5.91 -26.03 1.77
N GLY A 151 5.16 -26.36 2.84
CA GLY A 151 5.51 -27.39 3.81
C GLY A 151 5.00 -28.79 3.48
N SER A 152 4.32 -28.96 2.34
CA SER A 152 3.67 -30.23 1.97
C SER A 152 4.62 -31.45 1.96
N LEU A 153 5.84 -31.30 1.44
CA LEU A 153 6.85 -32.36 1.43
C LEU A 153 7.35 -32.69 2.84
N HIS A 154 7.49 -31.68 3.70
CA HIS A 154 7.86 -31.86 5.09
C HIS A 154 6.79 -32.61 5.88
N ILE A 155 5.52 -32.22 5.71
CA ILE A 155 4.39 -32.95 6.32
C ILE A 155 4.37 -34.39 5.80
N GLN A 156 4.53 -34.62 4.50
CA GLN A 156 4.56 -35.96 3.92
C GLN A 156 5.68 -36.81 4.51
N ARG A 157 6.90 -36.27 4.60
CA ARG A 157 8.06 -36.94 5.19
C ARG A 157 7.75 -37.41 6.62
N HIS A 158 7.28 -36.52 7.49
CA HIS A 158 7.05 -36.83 8.91
C HIS A 158 5.76 -37.61 9.19
N SER A 159 4.78 -37.60 8.27
CA SER A 159 3.53 -38.37 8.43
C SER A 159 3.58 -39.78 7.84
N SER A 160 4.52 -40.07 6.93
CA SER A 160 4.62 -41.37 6.24
C SER A 160 5.10 -42.53 7.12
N GLY A 161 5.62 -42.26 8.32
CA GLY A 161 6.16 -43.29 9.22
C GLY A 161 7.42 -43.99 8.71
N GLU A 162 8.02 -43.53 7.59
CA GLU A 162 9.34 -43.97 7.15
C GLU A 162 10.38 -43.52 8.20
N ALA A 163 10.75 -44.45 9.09
CA ALA A 163 11.88 -44.27 9.98
C ALA A 163 13.13 -44.02 9.13
N LEU A 164 13.78 -42.88 9.37
CA LEU A 164 14.96 -42.44 8.66
C LEU A 164 16.04 -43.53 8.69
N ALA A 165 16.56 -43.92 7.52
CA ALA A 165 17.88 -44.52 7.44
C ALA A 165 18.89 -43.43 7.87
N GLY A 166 19.28 -43.44 9.14
CA GLY A 166 20.06 -42.37 9.79
C GLY A 166 19.19 -41.51 10.69
N SER A 167 18.68 -42.10 11.78
CA SER A 167 17.90 -41.44 12.83
C SER A 167 18.77 -40.66 13.82
N ASP A 168 19.74 -39.88 13.33
CA ASP A 168 20.38 -38.87 14.16
C ASP A 168 19.60 -37.57 13.99
N ASP A 169 19.29 -36.91 15.11
CA ASP A 169 18.68 -35.56 15.16
C ASP A 169 19.51 -34.49 14.39
N ASP A 170 20.70 -34.84 13.91
CA ASP A 170 21.64 -33.97 13.17
C ASP A 170 21.42 -33.92 11.65
N VAL A 171 20.58 -34.76 11.04
CA VAL A 171 20.37 -34.72 9.58
C VAL A 171 19.43 -33.57 9.20
N GLN A 172 19.96 -32.57 8.49
CA GLN A 172 19.18 -31.44 7.99
C GLN A 172 17.98 -31.89 7.13
N ASP A 173 16.78 -31.43 7.50
CA ASP A 173 15.58 -31.64 6.70
C ASP A 173 15.51 -30.62 5.54
N PHE A 174 15.78 -31.07 4.33
CA PHE A 174 15.71 -30.25 3.11
C PHE A 174 14.30 -30.14 2.52
N THR A 175 13.29 -30.78 3.12
CA THR A 175 11.91 -30.72 2.62
C THR A 175 11.17 -29.44 3.04
N ILE A 176 11.77 -28.64 3.92
CA ILE A 176 11.32 -27.30 4.32
C ILE A 176 12.53 -26.40 4.52
N VAL A 177 12.41 -25.12 4.16
CA VAL A 177 13.53 -24.18 4.28
C VAL A 177 13.72 -23.84 5.75
N ASN A 178 14.95 -23.88 6.25
CA ASN A 178 15.31 -23.23 7.52
C ASN A 178 16.19 -22.01 7.21
N PRO A 179 15.70 -20.76 7.41
CA PRO A 179 16.47 -19.54 7.16
C PRO A 179 17.81 -19.47 7.90
N GLU A 180 17.93 -20.05 9.09
CA GLU A 180 19.18 -20.09 9.87
C GLU A 180 20.30 -20.87 9.17
N LYS A 181 19.93 -21.83 8.31
CA LYS A 181 20.87 -22.67 7.55
C LYS A 181 21.17 -22.11 6.16
N LEU A 182 20.63 -20.95 5.81
CA LEU A 182 20.87 -20.30 4.52
C LEU A 182 22.10 -19.37 4.59
N PRO A 183 22.80 -19.16 3.46
CA PRO A 183 23.70 -18.02 3.32
C PRO A 183 22.97 -16.71 3.68
N ARG A 184 23.68 -15.77 4.31
CA ARG A 184 23.14 -14.49 4.80
C ARG A 184 22.17 -13.82 3.82
N GLU A 185 22.59 -13.61 2.57
CA GLU A 185 21.77 -12.98 1.53
C GLU A 185 20.40 -13.66 1.36
N LEU A 186 20.37 -15.00 1.31
CA LEU A 186 19.15 -15.77 1.11
C LEU A 186 18.27 -15.82 2.37
N ALA A 187 18.89 -15.77 3.56
CA ALA A 187 18.17 -15.67 4.82
C ALA A 187 17.47 -14.31 4.95
N GLU A 188 18.19 -13.23 4.65
CA GLU A 188 17.65 -11.86 4.70
C GLU A 188 16.61 -11.61 3.63
N ASP A 189 16.74 -12.23 2.45
CA ASP A 189 15.74 -12.15 1.40
C ASP A 189 14.35 -12.66 1.84
N VAL A 190 14.28 -13.58 2.80
CA VAL A 190 13.02 -13.99 3.43
C VAL A 190 12.35 -12.82 4.14
N CYS A 191 13.11 -11.98 4.83
CA CYS A 191 12.62 -10.80 5.55
C CYS A 191 12.36 -9.62 4.59
N HIS A 192 13.22 -9.45 3.59
CA HIS A 192 13.09 -8.42 2.55
C HIS A 192 11.81 -8.57 1.72
N GLN A 193 11.19 -9.75 1.73
CA GLN A 193 9.86 -9.97 1.17
C GLN A 193 8.84 -8.89 1.57
N CYS A 194 8.92 -8.42 2.83
CA CYS A 194 7.98 -7.50 3.42
C CYS A 194 8.64 -6.24 4.02
N HIS A 195 9.84 -6.39 4.59
CA HIS A 195 10.51 -5.31 5.33
C HIS A 195 11.45 -4.45 4.48
N LEU A 196 11.71 -4.84 3.22
CA LEU A 196 12.38 -3.98 2.24
C LEU A 196 11.32 -3.32 1.37
N THR A 197 11.09 -2.03 1.61
CA THR A 197 10.26 -1.20 0.73
C THR A 197 10.99 0.07 0.36
N THR A 198 11.25 0.26 -0.92
CA THR A 198 11.92 1.46 -1.43
C THR A 198 10.91 2.38 -2.12
N LYS A 199 11.40 3.45 -2.77
CA LYS A 199 10.56 4.41 -3.52
C LYS A 199 9.83 3.78 -4.70
N ALA A 200 10.42 2.77 -5.33
CA ALA A 200 9.77 1.96 -6.33
C ALA A 200 10.37 0.55 -6.31
N TYR A 201 9.53 -0.46 -6.50
CA TYR A 201 9.99 -1.78 -6.89
C TYR A 201 9.21 -2.24 -8.10
N VAL A 202 9.84 -3.06 -8.95
CA VAL A 202 9.25 -3.55 -10.20
C VAL A 202 9.54 -5.02 -10.34
N LEU A 203 8.51 -5.80 -10.71
CA LEU A 203 8.67 -7.22 -11.00
C LEU A 203 9.49 -7.43 -12.28
N ASN A 204 10.38 -8.42 -12.24
CA ASN A 204 11.07 -8.93 -13.42
C ASN A 204 10.05 -9.46 -14.44
N ARG A 205 10.43 -9.43 -15.73
CA ARG A 205 9.54 -9.81 -16.82
C ARG A 205 9.07 -11.26 -16.66
N GLY A 206 7.76 -11.47 -16.73
CA GLY A 206 7.14 -12.79 -16.57
C GLY A 206 7.18 -13.35 -15.14
N ARG A 207 7.37 -12.51 -14.13
CA ARG A 207 7.29 -12.90 -12.71
C ARG A 207 6.05 -12.30 -12.02
N LYS A 208 5.56 -13.00 -11.02
CA LYS A 208 4.54 -12.56 -10.06
C LYS A 208 5.15 -12.39 -8.67
N LEU A 209 4.52 -11.60 -7.81
CA LEU A 209 4.93 -11.46 -6.41
C LEU A 209 4.97 -12.81 -5.68
N SER A 210 3.98 -13.66 -5.96
CA SER A 210 3.84 -14.99 -5.38
C SER A 210 4.80 -16.04 -5.93
N ASP A 211 5.65 -15.72 -6.91
CA ASP A 211 6.64 -16.65 -7.45
C ASP A 211 7.87 -16.81 -6.55
N PHE A 212 8.14 -15.82 -5.68
CA PHE A 212 9.25 -15.90 -4.74
C PHE A 212 9.07 -17.10 -3.79
N ARG A 213 10.18 -17.79 -3.50
CA ARG A 213 10.23 -18.90 -2.55
C ARG A 213 11.43 -18.69 -1.63
N PRO A 214 11.27 -18.85 -0.30
CA PRO A 214 12.40 -18.82 0.62
C PRO A 214 13.55 -19.73 0.15
N GLY A 215 14.79 -19.26 0.32
CA GLY A 215 15.97 -19.93 -0.22
C GLY A 215 16.31 -19.57 -1.68
N ARG A 216 15.55 -18.68 -2.33
CA ARG A 216 15.89 -18.08 -3.62
C ARG A 216 16.23 -16.60 -3.45
N ARG A 217 16.96 -16.03 -4.41
CA ARG A 217 17.28 -14.60 -4.40
C ARG A 217 16.05 -13.76 -4.74
N LEU A 218 15.74 -12.76 -3.92
CA LEU A 218 14.57 -11.91 -4.11
C LEU A 218 14.66 -11.09 -5.40
N HIS A 219 15.88 -10.65 -5.74
CA HIS A 219 16.13 -9.86 -6.94
C HIS A 219 15.91 -10.59 -8.27
N ASP A 220 15.80 -11.93 -8.25
CA ASP A 220 15.44 -12.73 -9.43
C ASP A 220 13.96 -12.54 -9.81
N PHE A 221 13.16 -11.97 -8.90
CA PHE A 221 11.73 -11.77 -9.06
C PHE A 221 11.34 -10.31 -9.14
N ARG A 222 12.02 -9.42 -8.41
CA ARG A 222 11.74 -8.00 -8.40
C ARG A 222 12.95 -7.15 -8.05
N VAL A 223 13.04 -5.98 -8.64
CA VAL A 223 14.12 -5.02 -8.43
C VAL A 223 13.62 -3.86 -7.60
N TYR A 224 14.42 -3.45 -6.61
CA TYR A 224 14.18 -2.29 -5.78
C TYR A 224 15.00 -1.09 -6.25
N TYR A 225 14.37 0.08 -6.28
CA TYR A 225 15.01 1.35 -6.63
C TYR A 225 14.95 2.34 -5.48
N GLN A 226 16.08 2.97 -5.21
CA GLN A 226 16.25 4.09 -4.28
C GLN A 226 16.54 5.39 -5.04
N LEU A 227 16.49 6.52 -4.36
CA LEU A 227 16.87 7.82 -4.94
C LEU A 227 18.37 8.05 -4.75
N GLU A 228 19.04 8.64 -5.74
CA GLU A 228 20.51 8.80 -5.74
C GLU A 228 21.06 9.72 -4.63
N SER A 229 20.29 10.68 -4.14
CA SER A 229 20.81 11.69 -3.21
C SER A 229 19.77 12.19 -2.21
N ILE A 230 19.37 11.38 -1.22
CA ILE A 230 18.55 11.86 -0.10
C ILE A 230 18.89 11.11 1.21
N ASN A 231 19.12 11.87 2.29
CA ASN A 231 18.90 11.39 3.66
C ASN A 231 17.38 11.29 3.87
N GLU A 232 16.77 10.18 3.46
CA GLU A 232 15.32 10.04 3.52
C GLU A 232 14.83 9.89 4.96
N PRO A 233 13.73 10.56 5.34
CA PRO A 233 13.12 10.38 6.63
C PRO A 233 12.62 8.93 6.81
N MET A 234 12.62 8.49 8.06
CA MET A 234 12.29 7.12 8.43
C MET A 234 10.86 6.72 8.05
N ARG A 235 10.72 5.47 7.59
CA ARG A 235 9.44 4.81 7.26
C ARG A 235 9.31 3.53 8.05
N VAL A 236 8.07 3.12 8.38
CA VAL A 236 7.79 1.87 9.13
C VAL A 236 8.36 0.62 8.44
N VAL A 237 8.58 0.65 7.14
CA VAL A 237 9.12 -0.44 6.31
C VAL A 237 10.44 -0.04 5.62
N GLY A 238 11.14 0.95 6.19
CA GLY A 238 12.46 1.41 5.73
C GLY A 238 13.64 0.80 6.49
N HIS A 239 13.40 -0.17 7.37
CA HIS A 239 14.41 -0.73 8.27
C HIS A 239 15.62 -1.30 7.53
N VAL A 240 15.40 -2.00 6.41
CA VAL A 240 16.47 -2.61 5.61
C VAL A 240 17.35 -1.54 4.97
N GLU A 241 16.77 -0.51 4.33
CA GLU A 241 17.55 0.59 3.74
C GLU A 241 18.44 1.27 4.81
N GLN A 242 17.94 1.43 6.03
CA GLN A 242 18.71 2.00 7.13
C GLN A 242 19.82 1.07 7.64
N GLN A 243 19.53 -0.24 7.72
CA GLN A 243 20.51 -1.24 8.13
C GLN A 243 21.68 -1.31 7.14
N LEU A 244 21.40 -1.27 5.83
CA LEU A 244 22.43 -1.24 4.77
C LEU A 244 23.40 -0.05 4.89
N LEU A 245 22.99 1.03 5.56
CA LEU A 245 23.81 2.22 5.82
C LEU A 245 24.60 2.16 7.13
N SER A 246 24.43 1.09 7.93
CA SER A 246 25.14 0.91 9.20
C SER A 246 26.55 0.37 8.97
N ARG A 247 27.55 1.02 9.56
CA ARG A 247 28.94 0.58 9.42
C ARG A 247 29.17 -0.84 9.94
N CYS A 248 28.58 -1.18 11.08
CA CYS A 248 28.69 -2.53 11.65
C CYS A 248 28.10 -3.61 10.74
N TYR A 249 27.06 -3.27 9.96
CA TYR A 249 26.45 -4.18 9.00
C TYR A 249 27.30 -4.35 7.74
N GLN A 250 27.90 -3.25 7.26
CA GLN A 250 28.79 -3.25 6.08
C GLN A 250 30.12 -3.96 6.34
N GLU A 251 30.66 -3.86 7.56
CA GLU A 251 31.93 -4.48 7.97
C GLU A 251 31.78 -5.90 8.53
N SER A 252 30.55 -6.38 8.71
CA SER A 252 30.29 -7.75 9.16
C SER A 252 29.96 -8.66 7.98
N ASP A 253 30.46 -9.89 8.00
CA ASP A 253 30.08 -10.94 7.04
C ASP A 253 28.83 -11.72 7.48
N SER A 254 28.50 -11.72 8.78
CA SER A 254 27.47 -12.59 9.38
C SER A 254 26.26 -11.88 9.99
N LEU A 255 26.36 -10.57 10.27
CA LEU A 255 25.26 -9.81 10.90
C LEU A 255 24.04 -9.79 9.99
N SER A 256 22.92 -10.33 10.47
CA SER A 256 21.66 -10.37 9.73
C SER A 256 20.47 -9.96 10.59
N CYS A 257 19.27 -9.89 10.01
CA CYS A 257 18.04 -9.69 10.78
C CYS A 257 17.88 -10.71 11.93
N LEU A 258 18.32 -11.95 11.72
CA LEU A 258 18.21 -13.06 12.69
C LEU A 258 19.22 -12.97 13.83
N THR A 259 20.28 -12.17 13.70
CA THR A 259 21.21 -11.92 14.80
C THR A 259 20.55 -11.16 15.93
N CYS A 260 19.69 -10.18 15.60
CA CYS A 260 19.05 -9.31 16.57
C CYS A 260 17.60 -9.75 16.90
N HIS A 261 16.89 -10.36 15.94
CA HIS A 261 15.48 -10.68 16.08
C HIS A 261 15.21 -12.18 15.94
N SER A 262 14.45 -12.74 16.89
CA SER A 262 13.82 -14.04 16.71
C SER A 262 12.54 -13.89 15.88
N SER A 263 12.36 -14.77 14.89
CA SER A 263 11.17 -14.79 14.03
C SER A 263 9.94 -15.41 14.71
N HIS A 264 10.14 -16.19 15.78
CA HIS A 264 9.09 -16.91 16.48
C HIS A 264 8.83 -16.41 17.90
N HIS A 265 9.77 -15.66 18.46
CA HIS A 265 9.68 -15.13 19.82
C HIS A 265 9.96 -13.64 19.83
N THR A 266 9.14 -12.88 20.54
CA THR A 266 9.42 -11.47 20.84
C THR A 266 9.75 -11.39 22.32
N PRO A 267 10.90 -10.82 22.72
CA PRO A 267 11.23 -10.66 24.13
C PRO A 267 10.17 -9.84 24.86
N GLU A 268 9.84 -10.27 26.07
CA GLU A 268 8.91 -9.59 26.95
C GLU A 268 9.44 -8.20 27.34
N ALA A 269 8.54 -7.29 27.72
CA ALA A 269 8.91 -5.89 27.96
C ALA A 269 10.05 -5.72 28.98
N GLU A 270 10.07 -6.58 29.99
CA GLU A 270 11.05 -6.58 31.09
C GLU A 270 12.42 -7.11 30.65
N GLU A 271 12.47 -8.00 29.65
CA GLU A 271 13.70 -8.66 29.18
C GLU A 271 14.37 -7.92 28.03
N ARG A 272 13.63 -7.05 27.32
CA ARG A 272 14.09 -6.38 26.08
C ARG A 272 15.42 -5.66 26.23
N LEU A 273 15.61 -4.95 27.34
CA LEU A 273 16.82 -4.18 27.56
C LEU A 273 18.05 -5.08 27.57
N ASP A 274 18.04 -6.10 28.43
CA ASP A 274 19.17 -7.02 28.59
C ASP A 274 19.38 -7.85 27.32
N TYR A 275 18.28 -8.31 26.70
CA TYR A 275 18.30 -9.08 25.45
C TYR A 275 19.00 -8.32 24.31
N TYR A 276 18.58 -7.09 23.99
CA TYR A 276 19.19 -6.36 22.87
C TYR A 276 20.59 -5.88 23.22
N ARG A 277 20.84 -5.53 24.49
CA ARG A 277 22.15 -5.12 24.93
C ARG A 277 23.17 -6.25 24.81
N SER A 278 22.83 -7.48 25.20
CA SER A 278 23.79 -8.60 25.13
C SER A 278 24.28 -8.84 23.71
N ILE A 279 23.40 -8.69 22.71
CA ILE A 279 23.74 -8.85 21.28
C ILE A 279 24.78 -7.81 20.85
N CYS A 280 24.61 -6.54 21.25
CA CYS A 280 25.60 -5.50 20.96
C CYS A 280 26.96 -5.84 21.59
N LEU A 281 26.96 -6.38 22.81
CA LEU A 281 28.16 -6.68 23.58
C LEU A 281 28.98 -7.87 23.04
N GLU A 282 28.40 -8.72 22.18
CA GLU A 282 29.13 -9.79 21.49
C GLU A 282 30.26 -9.23 20.61
N CYS A 283 30.05 -8.04 20.03
CA CYS A 283 31.03 -7.37 19.16
C CYS A 283 31.58 -6.07 19.77
N HIS A 284 30.81 -5.36 20.60
CA HIS A 284 31.17 -4.06 21.14
C HIS A 284 31.31 -4.09 22.67
N GLN A 285 32.53 -4.27 23.17
CA GLN A 285 32.79 -4.23 24.61
C GLN A 285 32.44 -2.85 25.19
N SER A 286 31.75 -2.82 26.34
CA SER A 286 31.30 -1.55 26.96
C SER A 286 32.43 -0.58 27.26
N ALA A 287 33.64 -1.07 27.52
CA ALA A 287 34.83 -0.24 27.74
C ALA A 287 35.26 0.57 26.52
N ALA A 288 34.80 0.21 25.31
CA ALA A 288 35.06 0.96 24.08
C ALA A 288 34.12 2.17 23.92
N CYS A 289 33.08 2.29 24.74
CA CYS A 289 32.19 3.45 24.75
C CYS A 289 32.95 4.69 25.26
N LYS A 290 32.96 5.76 24.44
CA LYS A 290 33.67 7.01 24.74
C LYS A 290 32.79 8.07 25.39
N VAL A 291 31.52 7.76 25.63
CA VAL A 291 30.58 8.66 26.34
C VAL A 291 31.03 8.76 27.79
N ASP A 292 31.10 9.97 28.34
CA ASP A 292 31.45 10.17 29.74
C ASP A 292 30.37 9.58 30.68
N ARG A 293 30.78 9.17 31.88
CA ARG A 293 29.90 8.45 32.80
C ARG A 293 28.74 9.31 33.30
N ASP A 294 28.91 10.62 33.39
CA ASP A 294 27.88 11.54 33.88
C ASP A 294 26.78 11.74 32.83
N THR A 295 27.17 11.85 31.56
CA THR A 295 26.26 11.87 30.42
C THR A 295 25.55 10.53 30.27
N LEU A 296 26.24 9.40 30.42
CA LEU A 296 25.60 8.09 30.40
C LEU A 296 24.59 7.95 31.54
N ALA A 297 24.97 8.31 32.77
CA ALA A 297 24.10 8.23 33.94
C ALA A 297 22.86 9.15 33.85
N SER A 298 22.95 10.28 33.13
CA SER A 298 21.82 11.20 32.95
C SER A 298 20.93 10.85 31.76
N THR A 299 21.49 10.30 30.68
CA THR A 299 20.75 10.04 29.42
C THR A 299 20.27 8.61 29.28
N SER A 300 21.02 7.63 29.77
CA SER A 300 20.70 6.20 29.72
C SER A 300 21.28 5.50 30.96
N PRO A 301 20.67 5.67 32.15
CA PRO A 301 21.18 5.11 33.40
C PRO A 301 21.34 3.58 33.34
N GLU A 302 20.45 2.90 32.60
CA GLU A 302 20.53 1.46 32.40
C GLU A 302 21.54 1.06 31.30
N ASN A 303 22.22 2.01 30.66
CA ASN A 303 23.14 1.83 29.54
C ASN A 303 22.51 1.03 28.39
N ASP A 304 21.30 1.46 27.98
CA ASP A 304 20.59 0.98 26.80
C ASP A 304 21.29 1.49 25.53
N CYS A 305 21.95 0.58 24.81
CA CYS A 305 22.63 0.89 23.56
C CYS A 305 21.65 1.32 22.46
N VAL A 306 20.46 0.73 22.40
CA VAL A 306 19.44 1.00 21.36
C VAL A 306 18.94 2.43 21.49
N LYS A 307 18.76 2.93 22.72
CA LYS A 307 18.30 4.30 22.98
C LYS A 307 19.10 5.38 22.25
N CYS A 308 20.43 5.24 22.21
CA CYS A 308 21.32 6.22 21.57
C CYS A 308 21.71 5.83 20.14
N HIS A 309 21.95 4.54 19.87
CA HIS A 309 22.48 4.09 18.58
C HIS A 309 21.40 3.75 17.54
N MET A 310 20.16 3.59 17.99
CA MET A 310 18.97 3.27 17.18
C MET A 310 17.76 4.09 17.68
N PRO A 311 17.83 5.43 17.64
CA PRO A 311 16.83 6.28 18.28
C PRO A 311 15.44 6.06 17.67
N ARG A 312 14.38 6.29 18.46
CA ARG A 312 13.02 6.35 17.94
C ARG A 312 12.81 7.68 17.24
N VAL A 313 12.44 7.62 15.96
CA VAL A 313 12.19 8.80 15.12
C VAL A 313 10.75 8.79 14.63
N ALA A 314 10.17 9.98 14.50
CA ALA A 314 8.86 10.14 13.88
C ALA A 314 8.92 9.67 12.43
N THR A 315 7.84 9.04 11.95
CA THR A 315 7.73 8.59 10.56
C THR A 315 6.75 9.47 9.79
N LYS A 316 6.76 9.39 8.47
CA LYS A 316 5.72 10.00 7.61
C LYS A 316 4.32 9.39 7.82
N THR A 317 4.22 8.27 8.53
CA THR A 317 2.93 7.71 8.93
C THR A 317 2.43 8.46 10.16
N LEU A 318 1.23 9.02 10.06
CA LEU A 318 0.61 9.84 11.10
C LEU A 318 0.64 9.13 12.45
N HIS A 319 1.06 9.82 13.51
CA HIS A 319 1.11 9.33 14.89
C HIS A 319 1.95 8.06 15.15
N VAL A 320 2.91 7.73 14.26
CA VAL A 320 3.80 6.57 14.43
C VAL A 320 5.27 7.00 14.47
N ALA A 321 5.96 6.64 15.56
CA ALA A 321 7.42 6.64 15.64
C ALA A 321 7.95 5.21 15.50
N ALA A 322 9.10 5.05 14.84
CA ALA A 322 9.75 3.76 14.63
C ALA A 322 11.20 3.81 15.13
N THR A 323 11.70 2.67 15.60
CA THR A 323 13.12 2.52 15.98
C THR A 323 13.99 2.58 14.73
N HIS A 324 14.96 3.50 14.71
CA HIS A 324 15.86 3.67 13.59
C HIS A 324 16.81 2.48 13.46
N HIS A 325 16.89 1.85 12.28
CA HIS A 325 17.74 0.66 12.06
C HIS A 325 19.11 0.99 11.44
N ARG A 326 19.44 2.29 11.31
CA ARG A 326 20.83 2.72 11.04
C ARG A 326 21.55 2.79 12.37
N ILE A 327 22.30 1.74 12.66
CA ILE A 327 23.08 1.59 13.88
C ILE A 327 24.33 2.45 13.75
N GLY A 328 24.45 3.46 14.60
CA GLY A 328 25.54 4.42 14.52
C GLY A 328 25.51 5.45 15.64
N ILE A 329 26.43 6.40 15.58
CA ILE A 329 26.42 7.56 16.48
C ILE A 329 25.65 8.68 15.76
N HIS A 330 24.55 9.11 16.36
CA HIS A 330 23.70 10.18 15.84
C HIS A 330 23.98 11.47 16.61
N THR A 331 24.18 12.60 15.93
CA THR A 331 24.21 13.92 16.59
C THR A 331 22.81 14.50 16.67
N ASN A 332 22.52 15.35 17.68
CA ASN A 332 21.19 15.96 17.84
C ASN A 332 20.73 16.70 16.57
N ASP A 333 21.66 17.36 15.86
CA ASP A 333 21.38 18.02 14.57
C ASP A 333 20.95 17.03 13.47
N GLN A 334 21.46 15.79 13.46
CA GLN A 334 21.07 14.79 12.47
C GLN A 334 19.66 14.24 12.72
N ILE A 335 19.28 14.08 13.99
CA ILE A 335 17.94 13.60 14.38
C ILE A 335 16.89 14.69 14.12
N THR A 336 17.19 15.97 14.38
CA THR A 336 16.29 17.10 14.10
C THR A 336 16.23 17.44 12.62
N HIS A 337 17.35 17.40 11.88
CA HIS A 337 17.33 17.66 10.43
C HIS A 337 16.68 16.53 9.61
N GLU A 338 16.67 15.26 10.05
CA GLU A 338 15.86 14.22 9.39
C GLU A 338 14.34 14.49 9.55
N THR A 339 13.94 15.17 10.63
CA THR A 339 12.53 15.56 10.87
C THR A 339 12.15 16.91 10.26
N GLU A 340 13.08 17.86 10.14
CA GLU A 340 12.81 19.24 9.67
C GLU A 340 13.20 19.48 8.20
N ASN A 341 14.16 18.73 7.66
CA ASN A 341 14.68 18.92 6.30
C ASN A 341 13.94 18.05 5.27
N SER A 342 12.62 17.86 5.48
CA SER A 342 11.72 17.28 4.47
C SER A 342 11.36 18.28 3.36
N GLY A 343 12.21 19.29 3.13
CA GLY A 343 12.04 20.26 2.06
C GLY A 343 12.11 19.58 0.70
N ASP A 344 11.08 19.80 -0.10
CA ASP A 344 10.95 19.37 -1.49
C ASP A 344 12.13 19.91 -2.34
N HIS A 345 13.20 19.12 -2.44
CA HIS A 345 14.13 19.22 -3.55
C HIS A 345 14.23 17.86 -4.24
N PRO A 346 13.76 17.77 -5.50
CA PRO A 346 13.49 16.48 -6.11
C PRO A 346 14.79 15.92 -6.69
N ALA A 347 15.54 15.15 -5.87
CA ALA A 347 16.36 14.10 -6.43
C ALA A 347 15.39 13.09 -7.06
N THR A 348 15.20 13.19 -8.37
CA THR A 348 14.24 12.37 -9.14
C THR A 348 14.88 11.10 -9.70
N GLN A 349 16.20 10.95 -9.58
CA GLN A 349 16.91 9.87 -10.22
C GLN A 349 16.85 8.58 -9.42
N LEU A 350 16.33 7.52 -10.05
CA LEU A 350 16.25 6.19 -9.49
C LEU A 350 17.54 5.41 -9.79
N ARG A 351 18.09 4.79 -8.75
CA ARG A 351 19.21 3.84 -8.83
C ARG A 351 18.79 2.49 -8.26
N PRO A 352 19.13 1.36 -8.90
CA PRO A 352 18.85 0.06 -8.33
C PRO A 352 19.66 -0.17 -7.05
N LEU A 353 19.04 -0.86 -6.09
CA LEU A 353 19.70 -1.25 -4.84
C LEU A 353 20.76 -2.33 -5.09
N ASP A 354 20.43 -3.31 -5.94
CA ASP A 354 21.27 -4.46 -6.29
C ASP A 354 22.03 -4.28 -7.61
N ASP A 355 23.05 -5.11 -7.82
CA ASP A 355 23.70 -5.24 -9.12
C ASP A 355 22.79 -5.95 -10.13
N LEU A 356 22.46 -5.23 -11.21
CA LEU A 356 21.62 -5.71 -12.31
C LEU A 356 22.41 -6.12 -13.55
N SER A 357 23.73 -6.30 -13.44
CA SER A 357 24.62 -6.67 -14.55
C SER A 357 24.18 -7.95 -15.28
N HIS A 358 23.58 -8.90 -14.55
CA HIS A 358 23.05 -10.16 -15.07
C HIS A 358 21.81 -10.00 -15.98
N LEU A 359 21.12 -8.85 -15.94
CA LEU A 359 19.97 -8.57 -16.81
C LEU A 359 20.42 -8.03 -18.18
N SER A 360 19.54 -8.12 -19.17
CA SER A 360 19.77 -7.46 -20.46
C SER A 360 19.60 -5.94 -20.35
N ASP A 361 20.22 -5.15 -21.24
CA ASP A 361 19.97 -3.70 -21.33
C ASP A 361 18.49 -3.38 -21.55
N LEU A 362 17.80 -4.24 -22.30
CA LEU A 362 16.37 -4.14 -22.56
C LEU A 362 15.57 -4.27 -21.26
N ASP A 363 15.83 -5.32 -20.47
CA ASP A 363 15.12 -5.55 -19.21
C ASP A 363 15.46 -4.47 -18.17
N ARG A 364 16.73 -4.01 -18.09
CA ARG A 364 17.12 -2.87 -17.24
C ARG A 364 16.37 -1.58 -17.61
N THR A 365 16.27 -1.27 -18.91
CA THR A 365 15.55 -0.07 -19.39
C THR A 365 14.06 -0.17 -19.08
N ARG A 366 13.45 -1.35 -19.26
CA ARG A 366 12.05 -1.62 -18.92
C ARG A 366 11.79 -1.43 -17.43
N LEU A 367 12.59 -2.07 -16.58
CA LEU A 367 12.45 -2.01 -15.13
C LEU A 367 12.60 -0.58 -14.62
N LEU A 368 13.58 0.17 -15.14
CA LEU A 368 13.79 1.57 -14.77
C LEU A 368 12.60 2.43 -15.21
N GLY A 369 12.11 2.27 -16.45
CA GLY A 369 10.95 3.00 -16.95
C GLY A 369 9.69 2.77 -16.10
N LEU A 370 9.38 1.51 -15.77
CA LEU A 370 8.27 1.18 -14.86
C LEU A 370 8.50 1.70 -13.43
N GLY A 371 9.76 1.74 -12.97
CA GLY A 371 10.14 2.31 -11.68
C GLY A 371 9.83 3.80 -11.60
N TYR A 372 10.14 4.56 -12.65
CA TYR A 372 9.79 5.98 -12.76
C TYR A 372 8.28 6.20 -12.72
N LEU A 373 7.46 5.38 -13.39
CA LEU A 373 6.00 5.46 -13.23
C LEU A 373 5.59 5.27 -11.76
N LYS A 374 6.09 4.23 -11.08
CA LYS A 374 5.74 3.97 -9.68
C LYS A 374 6.15 5.13 -8.76
N LEU A 375 7.27 5.81 -9.06
CA LEU A 375 7.67 7.04 -8.37
C LEU A 375 6.71 8.20 -8.66
N ALA A 376 6.33 8.42 -9.93
CA ALA A 376 5.42 9.50 -10.32
C ALA A 376 4.05 9.37 -9.64
N LEU A 377 3.49 8.15 -9.63
CA LEU A 377 2.20 7.86 -8.97
C LEU A 377 2.23 8.13 -7.46
N ARG A 378 3.41 8.04 -6.82
CA ARG A 378 3.59 8.34 -5.39
C ARG A 378 3.81 9.82 -5.10
N GLN A 379 4.46 10.55 -6.01
CA GLN A 379 4.71 12.00 -5.86
C GLN A 379 3.49 12.85 -6.20
N GLY A 380 2.52 12.30 -6.92
CA GLY A 380 1.31 13.02 -7.33
C GLY A 380 1.51 13.90 -8.58
N PRO A 381 0.45 14.60 -9.01
CA PRO A 381 0.47 15.44 -10.21
C PRO A 381 1.38 16.67 -9.99
N GLY A 382 2.58 16.65 -10.54
CA GLY A 382 3.56 17.74 -10.43
C GLY A 382 4.98 17.38 -10.89
N SER A 383 5.32 16.09 -10.91
CA SER A 383 6.66 15.63 -11.31
C SER A 383 6.75 15.35 -12.82
N ASN A 384 6.59 16.40 -13.65
CA ASN A 384 6.63 16.30 -15.11
C ASN A 384 7.88 15.57 -15.61
N PHE A 385 9.03 15.77 -14.96
CA PHE A 385 10.27 15.08 -15.32
C PHE A 385 10.19 13.56 -15.11
N VAL A 386 9.71 13.09 -13.95
CA VAL A 386 9.61 11.65 -13.65
C VAL A 386 8.63 10.96 -14.61
N TRP A 387 7.52 11.64 -14.91
CA TRP A 387 6.53 11.16 -15.89
C TRP A 387 7.15 11.04 -17.30
N GLN A 388 7.81 12.08 -17.78
CA GLN A 388 8.49 12.09 -19.09
C GLN A 388 9.61 11.07 -19.17
N ARG A 389 10.37 10.89 -18.09
CA ARG A 389 11.45 9.89 -18.02
C ARG A 389 10.90 8.47 -18.14
N SER A 390 9.75 8.19 -17.50
CA SER A 390 9.04 6.92 -17.68
C SER A 390 8.61 6.73 -19.13
N GLN A 391 8.04 7.75 -19.78
CA GLN A 391 7.63 7.67 -21.19
C GLN A 391 8.82 7.36 -22.10
N GLU A 392 9.92 8.11 -21.98
CA GLU A 392 11.14 7.96 -22.77
C GLU A 392 11.70 6.53 -22.68
N LEU A 393 11.90 6.02 -21.47
CA LEU A 393 12.48 4.70 -21.24
C LEU A 393 11.59 3.57 -21.78
N LEU A 394 10.27 3.68 -21.60
CA LEU A 394 9.34 2.66 -22.08
C LEU A 394 9.17 2.70 -23.60
N LEU A 395 9.20 3.87 -24.23
CA LEU A 395 9.27 3.97 -25.69
C LEU A 395 10.57 3.37 -26.22
N ARG A 396 11.71 3.66 -25.59
CA ARG A 396 13.01 3.07 -25.94
C ARG A 396 12.98 1.54 -25.84
N THR A 397 12.33 0.96 -24.83
CA THR A 397 12.20 -0.51 -24.73
C THR A 397 11.47 -1.11 -25.94
N ARG A 398 10.47 -0.40 -26.47
CA ARG A 398 9.80 -0.79 -27.72
C ARG A 398 10.70 -0.64 -28.93
N GLU A 399 11.49 0.43 -29.02
CA GLU A 399 12.46 0.62 -30.11
C GLU A 399 13.53 -0.49 -30.11
N MET A 400 13.92 -0.97 -28.92
CA MET A 400 14.80 -2.13 -28.75
C MET A 400 14.15 -3.48 -29.09
N GLY A 401 12.88 -3.49 -29.49
CA GLY A 401 12.16 -4.68 -29.96
C GLY A 401 11.23 -5.34 -28.93
N LEU A 402 11.13 -4.83 -27.70
CA LEU A 402 10.18 -5.39 -26.72
C LEU A 402 8.74 -5.07 -27.13
N ARG A 403 7.89 -6.09 -27.18
CA ARG A 403 6.43 -5.96 -27.31
C ARG A 403 5.80 -6.69 -26.12
N GLU A 404 5.52 -5.96 -25.06
CA GLU A 404 4.98 -6.48 -23.82
C GLU A 404 3.70 -5.72 -23.47
N GLY A 405 2.60 -6.44 -23.22
CA GLY A 405 1.32 -5.81 -22.94
C GLY A 405 1.32 -4.89 -21.72
N ASN A 406 2.06 -5.21 -20.66
CA ASN A 406 2.14 -4.35 -19.47
C ASN A 406 2.85 -3.01 -19.78
N VAL A 407 3.89 -3.03 -20.61
CA VAL A 407 4.57 -1.80 -21.07
C VAL A 407 3.62 -0.96 -21.92
N ASP A 408 2.87 -1.60 -22.81
CA ASP A 408 1.91 -0.92 -23.67
C ASP A 408 0.73 -0.32 -22.87
N ALA A 409 0.21 -1.04 -21.88
CA ALA A 409 -0.81 -0.50 -20.98
C ALA A 409 -0.30 0.68 -20.15
N THR A 410 0.96 0.61 -19.69
CA THR A 410 1.60 1.75 -19.01
C THR A 410 1.76 2.94 -19.95
N LEU A 411 2.21 2.73 -21.19
CA LEU A 411 2.28 3.80 -22.19
C LEU A 411 0.89 4.38 -22.49
N ALA A 412 -0.15 3.56 -22.52
CA ALA A 412 -1.53 4.04 -22.66
C ALA A 412 -1.94 4.97 -21.52
N HIS A 413 -1.63 4.61 -20.27
CA HIS A 413 -1.85 5.48 -19.11
C HIS A 413 -1.07 6.79 -19.26
N LEU A 414 0.24 6.70 -19.56
CA LEU A 414 1.13 7.87 -19.62
C LEU A 414 0.74 8.88 -20.71
N PHE A 415 0.18 8.42 -21.83
CA PHE A 415 -0.25 9.28 -22.94
C PHE A 415 -1.73 9.64 -22.89
N TRP A 416 -2.52 9.12 -21.95
CA TRP A 416 -3.99 9.27 -21.95
C TRP A 416 -4.44 10.74 -21.97
N GLY A 417 -3.80 11.60 -21.16
CA GLY A 417 -4.12 13.03 -21.12
C GLY A 417 -3.43 13.88 -22.21
N GLU A 418 -2.32 13.40 -22.78
CA GLU A 418 -1.48 14.16 -23.72
C GLU A 418 -1.83 13.87 -25.19
N ASP A 419 -1.98 12.60 -25.54
CA ASP A 419 -2.31 12.12 -26.88
C ASP A 419 -3.27 10.92 -26.78
N PRO A 420 -4.59 11.17 -26.65
CA PRO A 420 -5.59 10.12 -26.50
C PRO A 420 -5.60 9.10 -27.65
N ALA A 421 -5.25 9.52 -28.87
CA ALA A 421 -5.19 8.65 -30.03
C ALA A 421 -4.01 7.67 -29.94
N ARG A 422 -2.84 8.15 -29.50
CA ARG A 422 -1.67 7.31 -29.23
C ARG A 422 -1.91 6.39 -28.04
N ALA A 423 -2.51 6.88 -26.97
CA ALA A 423 -2.90 6.08 -25.81
C ALA A 423 -3.82 4.92 -26.21
N SER A 424 -4.84 5.19 -27.05
CA SER A 424 -5.77 4.19 -27.58
C SER A 424 -5.06 3.08 -28.38
N ARG A 425 -4.06 3.44 -29.22
CA ARG A 425 -3.25 2.43 -29.94
C ARG A 425 -2.44 1.54 -29.01
N PHE A 426 -1.83 2.13 -27.98
CA PHE A 426 -1.08 1.36 -26.98
C PHE A 426 -2.01 0.46 -26.15
N ALA A 427 -3.17 0.96 -25.75
CA ALA A 427 -4.15 0.18 -25.02
C ALA A 427 -4.68 -1.02 -25.82
N ALA A 428 -4.97 -0.84 -27.11
CA ALA A 428 -5.38 -1.93 -27.99
C ALA A 428 -4.27 -3.01 -28.09
N SER A 429 -3.03 -2.60 -28.33
CA SER A 429 -1.85 -3.48 -28.35
C SER A 429 -1.66 -4.23 -27.02
N ALA A 430 -1.94 -3.56 -25.89
CA ALA A 430 -1.86 -4.19 -24.58
C ALA A 430 -2.88 -5.32 -24.39
N LEU A 431 -4.13 -5.12 -24.82
CA LEU A 431 -5.22 -6.10 -24.66
C LEU A 431 -5.05 -7.36 -25.52
N GLU A 432 -4.19 -7.33 -26.55
CA GLU A 432 -3.82 -8.51 -27.33
C GLU A 432 -2.90 -9.47 -26.56
N SER A 433 -2.26 -9.00 -25.48
CA SER A 433 -1.31 -9.80 -24.70
C SER A 433 -2.00 -10.77 -23.74
N PRO A 434 -1.75 -12.09 -23.82
CA PRO A 434 -2.30 -13.07 -22.87
C PRO A 434 -1.68 -12.96 -21.47
N LEU A 435 -0.53 -12.27 -21.34
CA LEU A 435 0.19 -12.07 -20.08
C LEU A 435 -0.09 -10.70 -19.44
N LEU A 436 -1.15 -10.00 -19.88
CA LEU A 436 -1.51 -8.70 -19.35
C LEU A 436 -2.02 -8.84 -17.92
N SER A 437 -1.40 -8.11 -17.00
CA SER A 437 -1.86 -8.08 -15.60
C SER A 437 -3.23 -7.39 -15.47
N ALA A 438 -3.98 -7.71 -14.42
CA ALA A 438 -5.26 -7.05 -14.11
C ALA A 438 -5.11 -5.53 -13.98
N GLU A 439 -4.06 -5.05 -13.30
CA GLU A 439 -3.76 -3.61 -13.15
C GLU A 439 -3.50 -2.95 -14.52
N SER A 440 -2.71 -3.60 -15.38
CA SER A 440 -2.46 -3.12 -16.74
C SER A 440 -3.71 -3.17 -17.63
N ARG A 441 -4.57 -4.18 -17.45
CA ARG A 441 -5.85 -4.30 -18.15
C ARG A 441 -6.78 -3.12 -17.81
N VAL A 442 -6.86 -2.72 -16.54
CA VAL A 442 -7.61 -1.53 -16.12
C VAL A 442 -7.12 -0.28 -16.87
N ASN A 443 -5.81 -0.05 -16.90
CA ASN A 443 -5.24 1.11 -17.60
C ASN A 443 -5.60 1.13 -19.10
N ALA A 444 -5.50 -0.03 -19.76
CA ALA A 444 -5.82 -0.14 -21.19
C ALA A 444 -7.33 0.08 -21.47
N LEU A 445 -8.20 -0.59 -20.71
CA LEU A 445 -9.65 -0.46 -20.87
C LEU A 445 -10.11 0.97 -20.61
N PHE A 446 -9.59 1.63 -19.57
CA PHE A 446 -9.97 3.01 -19.23
C PHE A 446 -9.55 3.99 -20.31
N ALA A 447 -8.33 3.83 -20.87
CA ALA A 447 -7.86 4.65 -21.98
C ALA A 447 -8.74 4.49 -23.24
N LEU A 448 -9.11 3.24 -23.57
CA LEU A 448 -10.00 2.95 -24.71
C LEU A 448 -11.41 3.50 -24.48
N ALA A 449 -12.00 3.24 -23.33
CA ALA A 449 -13.34 3.70 -22.98
C ALA A 449 -13.43 5.23 -23.05
N SER A 450 -12.45 5.92 -22.47
CA SER A 450 -12.35 7.39 -22.51
C SER A 450 -12.23 7.91 -23.95
N ASN A 451 -11.37 7.29 -24.77
CA ASN A 451 -11.19 7.67 -26.16
C ASN A 451 -12.46 7.45 -26.99
N ARG A 452 -13.15 6.32 -26.82
CA ARG A 452 -14.43 6.03 -27.49
C ARG A 452 -15.52 7.01 -27.09
N ARG A 453 -15.64 7.33 -25.80
CA ARG A 453 -16.57 8.37 -25.32
C ARG A 453 -16.28 9.72 -25.96
N GLN A 454 -15.01 10.15 -26.02
CA GLN A 454 -14.62 11.42 -26.63
C GLN A 454 -14.97 11.49 -28.12
N ASN A 455 -14.86 10.36 -28.82
CA ASN A 455 -15.23 10.21 -30.22
C ASN A 455 -16.73 9.93 -30.45
N LYS A 456 -17.57 10.03 -29.40
CA LYS A 456 -19.02 9.78 -29.43
C LYS A 456 -19.40 8.35 -29.85
N GLN A 457 -18.48 7.39 -29.66
CA GLN A 457 -18.68 5.96 -29.90
C GLN A 457 -19.15 5.30 -28.60
N TYR A 458 -20.34 5.67 -28.13
CA TYR A 458 -20.80 5.38 -26.77
C TYR A 458 -21.02 3.88 -26.50
N GLU A 459 -21.54 3.13 -27.47
CA GLU A 459 -21.77 1.69 -27.34
C GLU A 459 -20.46 0.92 -27.16
N GLU A 460 -19.41 1.31 -27.91
CA GLU A 460 -18.08 0.73 -27.73
C GLU A 460 -17.45 1.14 -26.39
N ALA A 461 -17.64 2.40 -25.97
CA ALA A 461 -17.17 2.86 -24.67
C ALA A 461 -17.79 2.02 -23.53
N ILE A 462 -19.11 1.81 -23.57
CA ILE A 462 -19.84 1.00 -22.57
C ILE A 462 -19.28 -0.41 -22.48
N ARG A 463 -18.95 -1.07 -23.60
CA ARG A 463 -18.35 -2.41 -23.57
C ARG A 463 -17.04 -2.48 -22.78
N PHE A 464 -16.18 -1.47 -22.91
CA PHE A 464 -14.93 -1.41 -22.15
C PHE A 464 -15.20 -1.09 -20.67
N VAL A 465 -16.18 -0.24 -20.36
CA VAL A 465 -16.56 0.09 -18.98
C VAL A 465 -17.20 -1.11 -18.25
N ASP A 466 -18.01 -1.90 -18.95
CA ASP A 466 -18.61 -3.12 -18.41
C ASP A 466 -17.54 -4.17 -18.04
N GLU A 467 -16.38 -4.16 -18.68
CA GLU A 467 -15.22 -4.97 -18.27
C GLU A 467 -14.50 -4.34 -17.06
N LEU A 468 -14.29 -3.01 -17.06
CA LEU A 468 -13.65 -2.30 -15.94
C LEU A 468 -14.36 -2.50 -14.62
N THR A 469 -15.69 -2.35 -14.61
CA THR A 469 -16.53 -2.45 -13.41
C THR A 469 -16.54 -3.86 -12.79
N LYS A 470 -16.12 -4.88 -13.53
CA LYS A 470 -15.90 -6.25 -13.01
C LYS A 470 -14.53 -6.41 -12.37
N ILE A 471 -13.53 -5.67 -12.87
CA ILE A 471 -12.14 -5.77 -12.42
C ILE A 471 -11.90 -4.93 -11.16
N ARG A 472 -12.52 -3.75 -11.06
CA ARG A 472 -12.39 -2.84 -9.90
C ARG A 472 -13.68 -2.08 -9.59
N ARG A 473 -13.80 -1.62 -8.34
CA ARG A 473 -14.81 -0.66 -7.88
C ARG A 473 -14.22 0.75 -7.87
N HIS A 474 -14.60 1.59 -8.82
CA HIS A 474 -14.09 2.95 -8.93
C HIS A 474 -15.15 3.91 -9.50
N SER A 475 -15.30 5.08 -8.87
CA SER A 475 -16.37 6.03 -9.17
C SER A 475 -16.28 6.61 -10.59
N ALA A 476 -15.05 6.85 -11.09
CA ALA A 476 -14.83 7.33 -12.44
C ALA A 476 -15.33 6.37 -13.54
N ASP A 477 -15.31 5.05 -13.31
CA ASP A 477 -15.78 4.07 -14.29
C ASP A 477 -17.32 4.17 -14.42
N TRP A 478 -18.01 4.28 -13.28
CA TRP A 478 -19.46 4.47 -13.22
C TRP A 478 -19.92 5.83 -13.74
N SER A 479 -19.13 6.88 -13.50
CA SER A 479 -19.35 8.21 -14.09
C SER A 479 -19.26 8.15 -15.63
N LEU A 480 -18.22 7.49 -16.17
CA LEU A 480 -18.07 7.29 -17.62
C LEU A 480 -19.23 6.48 -18.21
N LEU A 481 -19.72 5.46 -17.50
CA LEU A 481 -20.89 4.67 -17.90
C LEU A 481 -22.16 5.53 -17.96
N GLY A 482 -22.38 6.36 -16.92
CA GLY A 482 -23.52 7.27 -16.85
C GLY A 482 -23.54 8.26 -17.99
N ASP A 483 -22.40 8.89 -18.29
CA ASP A 483 -22.23 9.79 -19.44
C ASP A 483 -22.62 9.12 -20.76
N CYS A 484 -22.11 7.90 -21.00
CA CYS A 484 -22.36 7.17 -22.24
C CYS A 484 -23.84 6.79 -22.38
N ARG A 485 -24.46 6.28 -21.31
CA ARG A 485 -25.88 5.90 -21.31
C ARG A 485 -26.79 7.11 -21.50
N LEU A 486 -26.46 8.23 -20.85
CA LEU A 486 -27.23 9.47 -21.01
C LEU A 486 -27.16 9.98 -22.46
N ALA A 487 -25.99 9.94 -23.09
CA ALA A 487 -25.80 10.32 -24.49
C ALA A 487 -26.59 9.44 -25.48
N LEU A 488 -26.82 8.17 -25.12
CA LEU A 488 -27.67 7.24 -25.89
C LEU A 488 -29.17 7.36 -25.58
N GLY A 489 -29.57 8.25 -24.67
CA GLY A 489 -30.96 8.41 -24.24
C GLY A 489 -31.45 7.36 -23.23
N ASP A 490 -30.57 6.49 -22.72
CA ASP A 490 -30.88 5.59 -21.61
C ASP A 490 -30.81 6.33 -20.27
N THR A 491 -31.83 7.17 -20.02
CA THR A 491 -31.92 7.99 -18.81
C THR A 491 -31.94 7.15 -17.54
N ARG A 492 -32.63 6.00 -17.54
CA ARG A 492 -32.73 5.14 -16.37
C ARG A 492 -31.37 4.53 -16.03
N GLY A 493 -30.70 3.93 -17.01
CA GLY A 493 -29.39 3.34 -16.81
C GLY A 493 -28.31 4.38 -16.48
N ALA A 494 -28.45 5.62 -16.95
CA ALA A 494 -27.58 6.73 -16.57
C ALA A 494 -27.73 7.10 -15.09
N VAL A 495 -28.97 7.26 -14.60
CA VAL A 495 -29.23 7.52 -13.18
C VAL A 495 -28.66 6.41 -12.29
N GLU A 496 -28.87 5.14 -12.64
CA GLU A 496 -28.31 4.00 -11.90
C GLU A 496 -26.77 4.06 -11.82
N ALA A 497 -26.11 4.39 -12.94
CA ALA A 497 -24.66 4.51 -12.97
C ALA A 497 -24.14 5.70 -12.16
N PHE A 498 -24.78 6.87 -12.26
CA PHE A 498 -24.40 8.06 -11.51
C PHE A 498 -24.63 7.90 -10.00
N GLU A 499 -25.73 7.29 -9.58
CA GLU A 499 -25.98 6.94 -8.17
C GLU A 499 -24.89 6.00 -7.63
N THR A 500 -24.48 5.01 -8.44
CA THR A 500 -23.38 4.11 -8.07
C THR A 500 -22.06 4.87 -7.93
N ALA A 501 -21.78 5.82 -8.83
CA ALA A 501 -20.58 6.65 -8.78
C ALA A 501 -20.50 7.47 -7.48
N VAL A 502 -21.59 8.15 -7.09
CA VAL A 502 -21.63 8.96 -5.86
C VAL A 502 -21.70 8.12 -4.58
N ALA A 503 -22.24 6.91 -4.64
CA ALA A 503 -22.18 5.95 -3.53
C ALA A 503 -20.76 5.40 -3.31
N ILE A 504 -19.93 5.32 -4.34
CA ILE A 504 -18.50 5.01 -4.23
C ILE A 504 -17.73 6.22 -3.69
N ASN A 505 -17.96 7.39 -4.29
CA ASN A 505 -17.29 8.63 -3.94
C ASN A 505 -18.29 9.81 -3.84
N PRO A 506 -18.67 10.19 -2.60
CA PRO A 506 -19.65 11.26 -2.38
C PRO A 506 -19.15 12.66 -2.75
N ASN A 507 -17.87 12.84 -3.13
CA ASN A 507 -17.31 14.17 -3.42
C ASN A 507 -17.61 14.66 -4.86
N LEU A 508 -18.29 13.87 -5.69
CA LEU A 508 -18.45 14.13 -7.12
C LEU A 508 -19.55 15.16 -7.41
N VAL A 509 -19.26 16.44 -7.13
CA VAL A 509 -20.21 17.57 -7.34
C VAL A 509 -20.83 17.57 -8.75
N PRO A 510 -20.08 17.43 -9.86
CA PRO A 510 -20.68 17.44 -11.20
C PRO A 510 -21.72 16.31 -11.42
N ILE A 511 -21.54 15.18 -10.74
CA ILE A 511 -22.45 14.04 -10.83
C ILE A 511 -23.70 14.30 -9.99
N HIS A 512 -23.57 14.91 -8.82
CA HIS A 512 -24.72 15.37 -8.03
C HIS A 512 -25.55 16.42 -8.78
N GLU A 513 -24.91 17.37 -9.48
CA GLU A 513 -25.61 18.35 -10.32
C GLU A 513 -26.40 17.67 -11.46
N THR A 514 -25.78 16.67 -12.09
CA THR A 514 -26.43 15.87 -13.14
C THR A 514 -27.62 15.09 -12.59
N LEU A 515 -27.48 14.45 -11.42
CA LEU A 515 -28.56 13.73 -10.74
C LEU A 515 -29.71 14.68 -10.34
N CYS A 516 -29.40 15.88 -9.82
CA CYS A 516 -30.40 16.92 -9.57
C CYS A 516 -31.22 17.23 -10.82
N TRP A 517 -30.55 17.49 -11.95
CA TRP A 517 -31.23 17.76 -13.22
C TRP A 517 -32.11 16.58 -13.67
N LEU A 518 -31.59 15.35 -13.60
CA LEU A 518 -32.31 14.14 -13.97
C LEU A 518 -33.56 13.91 -13.10
N TYR A 519 -33.44 14.04 -11.79
CA TYR A 519 -34.58 13.87 -10.88
C TYR A 519 -35.60 14.99 -10.97
N GLN A 520 -35.17 16.22 -11.31
CA GLN A 520 -36.08 17.32 -11.59
C GLN A 520 -37.00 16.98 -12.79
N GLN A 521 -36.45 16.38 -13.85
CA GLN A 521 -37.25 15.93 -15.00
C GLN A 521 -38.23 14.80 -14.65
N GLN A 522 -37.89 13.98 -13.66
CA GLN A 522 -38.73 12.88 -13.16
C GLN A 522 -39.74 13.34 -12.09
N GLY A 523 -39.71 14.60 -11.65
CA GLY A 523 -40.55 15.12 -10.58
C GLY A 523 -40.19 14.62 -9.17
N ASN A 524 -39.02 14.03 -8.97
CA ASN A 524 -38.58 13.49 -7.68
C ASN A 524 -37.88 14.57 -6.83
N LEU A 525 -38.67 15.49 -6.29
CA LEU A 525 -38.16 16.65 -5.52
C LEU A 525 -37.37 16.24 -4.27
N ALA A 526 -37.72 15.13 -3.63
CA ALA A 526 -37.00 14.64 -2.44
C ALA A 526 -35.54 14.27 -2.76
N ARG A 527 -35.29 13.60 -3.90
CA ARG A 527 -33.92 13.29 -4.34
C ARG A 527 -33.15 14.52 -4.81
N VAL A 528 -33.83 15.47 -5.45
CA VAL A 528 -33.23 16.77 -5.81
C VAL A 528 -32.72 17.48 -4.56
N GLU A 529 -33.55 17.57 -3.52
CA GLU A 529 -33.17 18.26 -2.29
C GLU A 529 -31.98 17.58 -1.60
N ARG A 530 -31.98 16.24 -1.52
CA ARG A 530 -30.86 15.49 -0.97
C ARG A 530 -29.54 15.79 -1.69
N HIS A 531 -29.54 15.78 -3.02
CA HIS A 531 -28.31 16.06 -3.77
C HIS A 531 -27.89 17.52 -3.70
N ARG A 532 -28.82 18.48 -3.63
CA ARG A 532 -28.51 19.89 -3.38
C ARG A 532 -27.85 20.09 -2.02
N HIS A 533 -28.39 19.47 -0.96
CA HIS A 533 -27.79 19.49 0.37
C HIS A 533 -26.34 19.01 0.32
N ILE A 534 -26.07 17.87 -0.33
CA ILE A 534 -24.70 17.35 -0.48
C ILE A 534 -23.79 18.33 -1.23
N ILE A 535 -24.25 18.92 -2.34
CA ILE A 535 -23.49 19.91 -3.12
C ILE A 535 -23.14 21.14 -2.26
N GLU A 536 -24.11 21.66 -1.51
CA GLU A 536 -23.92 22.81 -0.62
C GLU A 536 -22.87 22.52 0.45
N ARG A 537 -22.96 21.35 1.09
CA ARG A 537 -22.01 20.90 2.11
C ARG A 537 -20.58 20.77 1.55
N ILE A 538 -20.41 20.20 0.35
CA ILE A 538 -19.09 20.07 -0.30
C ILE A 538 -18.55 21.45 -0.72
N SER A 539 -19.41 22.29 -1.29
CA SER A 539 -19.03 23.64 -1.74
C SER A 539 -18.60 24.54 -0.58
N ALA A 540 -19.21 24.38 0.60
CA ALA A 540 -18.82 25.09 1.81
C ALA A 540 -17.39 24.73 2.26
N ILE A 541 -16.95 23.47 2.08
CA ILE A 541 -15.58 23.05 2.36
C ILE A 541 -14.62 23.77 1.41
N ASP A 542 -14.89 23.74 0.10
CA ASP A 542 -14.07 24.40 -0.92
C ASP A 542 -13.98 25.92 -0.70
N GLN A 543 -15.09 26.56 -0.33
CA GLN A 543 -15.10 27.99 0.00
C GLN A 543 -14.29 28.30 1.27
N ARG A 544 -14.36 27.46 2.29
CA ARG A 544 -13.55 27.61 3.50
C ARG A 544 -12.06 27.49 3.20
N LEU A 545 -11.65 26.47 2.43
CA LEU A 545 -10.25 26.27 2.04
C LEU A 545 -9.71 27.44 1.20
N ARG A 546 -10.54 28.09 0.39
CA ARG A 546 -10.16 29.32 -0.35
C ARG A 546 -10.01 30.56 0.54
N ASN A 547 -10.68 30.59 1.69
CA ASN A 547 -10.71 31.72 2.61
C ASN A 547 -9.73 31.58 3.79
N GLU A 548 -9.18 30.38 4.01
CA GLU A 548 -8.09 30.15 4.97
C GLU A 548 -6.78 30.69 4.35
N PRO A 549 -6.08 31.64 5.01
CA PRO A 549 -4.91 32.34 4.48
C PRO A 549 -3.63 31.48 4.41
#